data_AF-A0A1H1N1V3-F1
#
_entry.id   AF-A0A1H1N1V3-F1
#
_cell.length_a   1.000
_cell.length_b   1.000
_cell.length_c   1.000
_cell.angle_alpha   90.00
_cell.angle_beta   90.00
_cell.angle_gamma   90.00
#
_symmetry.space_group_name_H-M   'P 1'
#
loop_
_entity.id
_entity.type
_entity.pdbx_description
1 polymer ?
#
loop_
_entity_poly.entity_id
_entity_poly.type
_entity_poly.pdbx_seq_one_letter_code
_entity_poly.pdbx_strand_id
1 'polypeptide(L)'
;MKTTQRLEKAIEKLYIAFHNDKLHPECCKSCAVGNILDRTGAWKQLSDEHGSVQLNYVGKVHQSFGRRFNGYTPYELLEVEAIFLKTCGYQLPLKRNNIKPNHPQNKDLLFNGLCEVVKFLCKIDNVPNVMDYTKLFEVENNQPKYVLM
;
A
#
# COMPACT_ATOMS: atom_id res chain seq x y z
N MET A 1 2.80 19.50 5.27
CA MET A 1 1.44 18.96 5.52
C MET A 1 1.43 18.30 6.88
N LYS A 2 0.35 18.43 7.66
CA LYS A 2 0.21 17.69 8.92
C LYS A 2 -0.30 16.28 8.60
N THR A 3 0.60 15.31 8.59
CA THR A 3 0.30 13.89 8.40
C THR A 3 0.01 13.21 9.74
N THR A 4 -0.62 12.04 9.72
CA THR A 4 -0.80 11.24 10.94
C THR A 4 0.51 10.51 11.26
N GLN A 5 0.74 10.21 12.54
CA GLN A 5 1.93 9.45 12.94
C GLN A 5 1.95 8.04 12.34
N ARG A 6 0.78 7.40 12.11
CA ARG A 6 0.73 6.06 11.49
C ARG A 6 1.12 6.10 10.02
N LEU A 7 0.67 7.13 9.28
CA LEU A 7 1.00 7.34 7.88
C LEU A 7 2.50 7.63 7.71
N GLU A 8 3.06 8.53 8.51
CA GLU A 8 4.50 8.85 8.47
C GLU A 8 5.35 7.60 8.65
N LYS A 9 5.05 6.79 9.68
CA LYS A 9 5.75 5.52 9.93
C LYS A 9 5.60 4.53 8.78
N ALA A 10 4.42 4.44 8.18
CA ALA A 10 4.20 3.54 7.04
C ALA A 10 5.01 3.98 5.83
N ILE A 11 5.00 5.27 5.48
CA ILE A 11 5.78 5.83 4.37
C ILE A 11 7.27 5.63 4.61
N GLU A 12 7.77 5.92 5.81
CA GLU A 12 9.18 5.71 6.17
C GLU A 12 9.61 4.24 5.98
N LYS A 13 8.81 3.29 6.48
CA LYS A 13 9.09 1.85 6.33
C LYS A 13 9.10 1.42 4.88
N LEU A 14 8.16 1.90 4.07
CA LEU A 14 8.09 1.60 2.63
C LEU A 14 9.28 2.20 1.88
N TYR A 15 9.68 3.43 2.21
CA TYR A 15 10.85 4.10 1.66
C TYR A 15 12.13 3.29 1.94
N ILE A 16 12.36 2.92 3.21
CA ILE A 16 13.50 2.11 3.63
C ILE A 16 13.48 0.76 2.91
N ALA A 17 12.33 0.12 2.75
CA ALA A 17 12.21 -1.16 2.07
C ALA A 17 12.53 -1.08 0.58
N PHE A 18 12.05 -0.03 -0.09
CA PHE A 18 12.27 0.21 -1.52
C PHE A 18 13.74 0.47 -1.84
N HIS A 19 14.38 1.36 -1.10
CA HIS A 19 15.77 1.77 -1.34
C HIS A 19 16.80 0.71 -0.93
N ASN A 20 16.44 -0.20 -0.01
CA ASN A 20 17.31 -1.30 0.40
C ASN A 20 17.04 -2.63 -0.33
N ASP A 21 16.27 -2.63 -1.42
CA ASP A 21 15.94 -3.84 -2.19
C ASP A 21 15.23 -4.95 -1.36
N LYS A 22 14.49 -4.55 -0.32
CA LYS A 22 13.78 -5.46 0.59
C LYS A 22 12.30 -5.64 0.24
N LEU A 23 11.81 -4.89 -0.76
CA LEU A 23 10.42 -4.92 -1.20
C LEU A 23 10.21 -6.03 -2.24
N HIS A 24 9.32 -6.98 -1.94
CA HIS A 24 9.04 -8.13 -2.79
C HIS A 24 7.55 -8.50 -2.77
N PRO A 25 6.83 -8.40 -3.91
CA PRO A 25 5.38 -8.67 -3.99
C PRO A 25 4.97 -10.09 -3.58
N GLU A 26 5.74 -11.11 -3.97
CA GLU A 26 5.41 -12.52 -3.69
C GLU A 26 5.77 -12.96 -2.25
N CYS A 27 6.29 -12.07 -1.40
CA CYS A 27 6.70 -12.42 -0.04
C CYS A 27 5.84 -11.70 1.02
N CYS A 28 5.06 -12.46 1.80
CA CYS A 28 4.19 -11.90 2.85
C CYS A 28 4.90 -11.08 3.94
N LYS A 29 6.23 -11.21 4.08
CA LYS A 29 7.06 -10.42 5.02
C LYS A 29 7.71 -9.20 4.37
N SER A 30 7.79 -9.18 3.05
CA SER A 30 8.56 -8.19 2.28
C SER A 30 7.72 -7.43 1.27
N CYS A 31 6.43 -7.72 1.13
CA CYS A 31 5.46 -6.89 0.41
C CYS A 31 5.20 -5.56 1.13
N ALA A 32 4.33 -4.71 0.58
CA ALA A 32 3.96 -3.43 1.19
C ALA A 32 3.44 -3.62 2.63
N VAL A 33 2.48 -4.53 2.82
CA VAL A 33 1.90 -4.81 4.14
C VAL A 33 2.92 -5.39 5.10
N GLY A 34 3.72 -6.35 4.63
CA GLY A 34 4.79 -6.97 5.42
C GLY A 34 5.76 -5.92 5.99
N ASN A 35 6.20 -4.96 5.17
CA ASN A 35 7.08 -3.89 5.64
C ASN A 35 6.39 -2.92 6.60
N ILE A 36 5.14 -2.52 6.34
CA ILE A 36 4.35 -1.69 7.28
C ILE A 36 4.26 -2.36 8.65
N LEU A 37 4.13 -3.69 8.68
CA LEU A 37 4.03 -4.53 9.87
C LEU A 37 5.37 -5.13 10.32
N ASP A 38 6.48 -4.43 10.13
CA ASP A 38 7.78 -4.79 10.71
C ASP A 38 8.30 -6.15 10.23
N ARG A 39 8.09 -6.45 8.95
CA ARG A 39 8.45 -7.70 8.28
C ARG A 39 7.75 -8.94 8.85
N THR A 40 6.58 -8.76 9.44
CA THR A 40 5.74 -9.86 9.92
C THR A 40 4.81 -10.37 8.81
N GLY A 41 4.59 -11.68 8.79
CA GLY A 41 3.66 -12.33 7.87
C GLY A 41 2.34 -12.75 8.52
N ALA A 42 2.06 -12.31 9.75
CA ALA A 42 0.89 -12.74 10.51
C ALA A 42 -0.43 -12.27 9.89
N TRP A 43 -0.40 -11.12 9.21
CA TRP A 43 -1.56 -10.56 8.50
C TRP A 43 -2.09 -11.49 7.39
N LYS A 44 -1.27 -12.40 6.85
CA LYS A 44 -1.71 -13.37 5.84
C LYS A 44 -2.82 -14.30 6.35
N GLN A 45 -2.94 -14.47 7.67
CA GLN A 45 -3.95 -15.31 8.31
C GLN A 45 -5.35 -14.66 8.32
N LEU A 46 -5.46 -13.40 7.89
CA LEU A 46 -6.72 -12.64 7.87
C LEU A 46 -7.59 -12.99 6.64
N SER A 47 -7.02 -13.67 5.65
CA SER A 47 -7.68 -14.08 4.41
C SER A 47 -7.22 -15.51 4.06
N ASP A 48 -8.07 -16.24 3.34
CA ASP A 48 -7.76 -17.61 2.91
C ASP A 48 -6.88 -17.63 1.65
N GLU A 49 -6.89 -16.55 0.85
CA GLU A 49 -6.14 -16.44 -0.40
C GLU A 49 -5.25 -15.18 -0.41
N HIS A 50 -3.99 -15.33 -0.84
CA HIS A 50 -3.05 -14.21 -0.90
C HIS A 50 -3.52 -13.18 -1.95
N GLY A 51 -3.72 -11.94 -1.50
CA GLY A 51 -4.20 -10.83 -2.32
C GLY A 51 -5.72 -10.77 -2.44
N SER A 52 -6.46 -11.63 -1.75
CA SER A 52 -7.90 -11.46 -1.58
C SER A 52 -8.20 -10.40 -0.51
N VAL A 53 -9.18 -9.54 -0.80
CA VAL A 53 -9.74 -8.55 0.14
C VAL A 53 -10.81 -9.14 1.06
N GLN A 54 -11.16 -10.41 0.87
CA GLN A 54 -12.18 -11.09 1.67
C GLN A 54 -11.57 -11.59 2.98
N LEU A 55 -12.08 -11.07 4.09
CA LEU A 55 -11.72 -11.58 5.41
C LEU A 55 -12.25 -13.01 5.61
N ASN A 56 -11.38 -13.89 6.11
CA ASN A 56 -11.79 -15.19 6.61
C ASN A 56 -12.39 -15.06 8.02
N TYR A 57 -12.69 -16.19 8.67
CA TYR A 57 -13.27 -16.17 10.01
C TYR A 57 -12.41 -15.39 11.03
N VAL A 58 -11.10 -15.66 11.07
CA VAL A 58 -10.16 -14.97 11.97
C VAL A 58 -10.11 -13.47 11.66
N GLY A 59 -10.05 -13.12 10.37
CA GLY A 59 -10.09 -11.74 9.90
C GLY A 59 -11.36 -11.01 10.35
N LYS A 60 -12.53 -11.63 10.19
CA LYS A 60 -13.84 -11.07 10.59
C LYS A 60 -13.93 -10.87 12.09
N VAL A 61 -13.43 -11.81 12.89
CA VAL A 61 -13.34 -11.66 14.35
C VAL A 61 -12.49 -10.44 14.68
N HIS A 62 -11.24 -10.37 14.21
CA HIS A 62 -10.37 -9.22 14.48
C HIS A 62 -10.96 -7.89 14.01
N GLN A 63 -11.63 -7.87 12.87
CA GLN A 63 -12.31 -6.69 12.35
C GLN A 63 -13.44 -6.24 13.28
N SER A 64 -14.30 -7.18 13.69
CA SER A 64 -15.47 -6.90 14.54
C SER A 64 -15.08 -6.42 15.94
N PHE A 65 -13.98 -6.95 16.49
CA PHE A 65 -13.43 -6.51 17.77
C PHE A 65 -12.60 -5.22 17.68
N GLY A 66 -12.51 -4.59 16.50
CA GLY A 66 -11.76 -3.35 16.31
C GLY A 66 -10.24 -3.50 16.47
N ARG A 67 -9.69 -4.70 16.31
CA ARG A 67 -8.25 -4.96 16.42
C ARG A 67 -7.50 -4.15 15.35
N ARG A 68 -6.39 -3.53 15.73
CA ARG A 68 -5.50 -2.78 14.84
C ARG A 68 -4.10 -3.38 14.84
N PHE A 69 -3.44 -3.32 13.68
CA PHE A 69 -2.07 -3.76 13.44
C PHE A 69 -1.29 -2.54 12.94
N ASN A 70 -0.39 -2.00 13.77
CA ASN A 70 0.27 -0.71 13.52
C ASN A 70 -0.70 0.43 13.16
N GLY A 71 -1.91 0.39 13.71
CA GLY A 71 -2.97 1.37 13.44
C GLY A 71 -3.94 1.02 12.31
N TYR A 72 -3.74 -0.10 11.61
CA TYR A 72 -4.60 -0.53 10.49
C TYR A 72 -5.52 -1.70 10.88
N THR A 73 -6.77 -1.68 10.43
CA THR A 73 -7.71 -2.81 10.53
C THR A 73 -7.26 -3.97 9.65
N PRO A 74 -7.75 -5.19 9.93
CA PRO A 74 -7.63 -6.30 9.00
C PRO A 74 -8.02 -5.96 7.56
N TYR A 75 -9.16 -5.29 7.38
CA TYR A 75 -9.65 -4.94 6.04
C TYR A 75 -8.71 -3.96 5.32
N GLU A 76 -8.28 -2.88 6.00
CA GLU A 76 -7.32 -1.91 5.43
C GLU A 76 -6.01 -2.60 5.00
N LEU A 77 -5.51 -3.57 5.78
CA LEU A 77 -4.30 -4.31 5.42
C LEU A 77 -4.49 -5.15 4.14
N LEU A 78 -5.62 -5.84 4.00
CA LEU A 78 -5.89 -6.61 2.79
C LEU A 78 -6.08 -5.72 1.56
N GLU A 79 -6.69 -4.54 1.71
CA GLU A 79 -6.79 -3.56 0.62
C GLU A 79 -5.42 -3.03 0.20
N VAL A 80 -4.52 -2.72 1.14
CA VAL A 80 -3.13 -2.30 0.82
C VAL A 80 -2.42 -3.37 0.00
N GLU A 81 -2.50 -4.64 0.39
CA GLU A 81 -1.85 -5.73 -0.35
C GLU A 81 -2.46 -5.88 -1.74
N ALA A 82 -3.79 -5.87 -1.85
CA ALA A 82 -4.47 -6.02 -3.13
C ALA A 82 -4.13 -4.88 -4.10
N ILE A 83 -4.08 -3.65 -3.60
CA ILE A 83 -3.66 -2.48 -4.40
C ILE A 83 -2.22 -2.65 -4.87
N PHE A 84 -1.31 -2.98 -3.95
CA PHE A 84 0.10 -3.17 -4.28
C PHE A 84 0.31 -4.23 -5.36
N LEU A 85 -0.26 -5.42 -5.17
CA LEU A 85 -0.13 -6.53 -6.11
C LEU A 85 -0.78 -6.21 -7.47
N LYS A 86 -1.99 -5.64 -7.47
CA LYS A 86 -2.68 -5.29 -8.72
C LYS A 86 -1.89 -4.26 -9.54
N THR A 87 -1.32 -3.25 -8.88
CA THR A 87 -0.49 -2.23 -9.55
C THR A 87 0.84 -2.80 -10.04
N CYS A 88 1.42 -3.78 -9.34
CA CYS A 88 2.59 -4.53 -9.85
C CYS A 88 2.25 -5.51 -10.99
N GLY A 89 1.00 -5.58 -11.45
CA GLY A 89 0.59 -6.38 -12.61
C GLY A 89 0.16 -7.82 -12.29
N TYR A 90 -0.16 -8.12 -11.03
CA TYR A 90 -0.65 -9.43 -10.64
C TYR A 90 -2.16 -9.53 -10.82
N GLN A 91 -2.62 -10.68 -11.31
CA GLN A 91 -4.02 -11.05 -11.24
C GLN A 91 -4.34 -11.66 -9.87
N LEU A 92 -5.32 -11.05 -9.19
CA LEU A 92 -5.75 -11.41 -7.84
C LEU A 92 -7.04 -12.22 -7.82
N PRO A 93 -7.23 -13.09 -6.82
CA PRO A 93 -6.25 -13.53 -5.82
C PRO A 93 -5.12 -14.35 -6.48
N LEU A 94 -3.93 -14.40 -5.86
CA LEU A 94 -2.78 -15.08 -6.46
C LEU A 94 -3.04 -16.58 -6.61
N LYS A 95 -3.01 -17.06 -7.86
CA LYS A 95 -3.08 -18.48 -8.20
C LYS A 95 -1.87 -18.86 -9.05
N ARG A 96 -1.47 -20.13 -9.00
CA ARG A 96 -0.26 -20.63 -9.68
C ARG A 96 -0.23 -20.33 -11.19
N ASN A 97 -1.39 -20.30 -11.84
CA ASN A 97 -1.53 -20.11 -13.28
C ASN A 97 -2.00 -18.70 -13.67
N ASN A 98 -2.04 -17.76 -12.72
CA ASN A 98 -2.47 -16.40 -12.98
C ASN A 98 -1.38 -15.56 -13.66
N ILE A 99 -1.83 -14.50 -14.32
CA ILE A 99 -0.94 -13.47 -14.88
C ILE A 99 -0.11 -12.86 -13.75
N LYS A 100 1.20 -12.85 -13.95
CA LYS A 100 2.18 -12.21 -13.06
C LYS A 100 3.30 -11.58 -13.89
N PRO A 101 3.95 -10.52 -13.38
CA PRO A 101 5.10 -9.93 -14.05
C PRO A 101 6.26 -10.91 -14.16
N ASN A 102 7.00 -10.85 -15.27
CA ASN A 102 8.21 -11.66 -15.47
C ASN A 102 9.32 -11.29 -14.46
N HIS A 103 9.43 -10.00 -14.14
CA HIS A 103 10.41 -9.47 -13.18
C HIS A 103 9.68 -8.81 -12.01
N PRO A 104 9.31 -9.58 -10.97
CA PRO A 104 8.46 -9.10 -9.87
C PRO A 104 9.13 -8.04 -8.97
N GLN A 105 10.46 -7.86 -9.10
CA GLN A 105 11.24 -6.86 -8.37
C GLN A 105 11.69 -5.69 -9.26
N ASN A 106 11.12 -5.55 -10.47
CA ASN A 106 11.38 -4.39 -11.32
C ASN A 106 11.06 -3.09 -10.54
N LYS A 107 12.03 -2.17 -10.51
CA LYS A 107 11.95 -0.95 -9.70
C LYS A 107 10.80 -0.03 -10.09
N ASP A 108 10.48 0.07 -11.38
CA ASP A 108 9.38 0.91 -11.86
C ASP A 108 8.02 0.34 -11.44
N LEU A 109 7.84 -1.00 -11.55
CA LEU A 109 6.63 -1.68 -11.05
C LEU A 109 6.46 -1.51 -9.54
N LEU A 110 7.56 -1.66 -8.79
CA LEU A 110 7.55 -1.49 -7.35
C LEU A 110 7.25 -0.05 -6.96
N PHE A 111 7.86 0.92 -7.63
CA PHE A 111 7.64 2.35 -7.40
C PHE A 111 6.19 2.73 -7.65
N ASN A 112 5.62 2.31 -8.79
CA ASN A 112 4.21 2.54 -9.11
C ASN A 112 3.28 1.90 -8.06
N GLY A 113 3.60 0.68 -7.63
CA GLY A 113 2.89 -0.01 -6.55
C GLY A 113 2.90 0.80 -5.25
N LEU A 114 4.06 1.36 -4.87
CA LEU A 114 4.19 2.20 -3.70
C LEU A 114 3.40 3.51 -3.82
N CYS A 115 3.42 4.17 -4.98
CA CYS A 115 2.65 5.39 -5.22
C CYS A 115 1.15 5.17 -4.98
N GLU A 116 0.58 4.08 -5.51
CA GLU A 116 -0.84 3.77 -5.29
C GLU A 116 -1.13 3.33 -3.85
N VAL A 117 -0.22 2.64 -3.19
CA VAL A 117 -0.34 2.33 -1.75
C VAL A 117 -0.35 3.62 -0.93
N VAL A 118 0.61 4.52 -1.14
CA VAL A 118 0.70 5.80 -0.41
C VAL A 118 -0.56 6.63 -0.63
N LYS A 119 -1.05 6.72 -1.87
CA LYS A 119 -2.32 7.39 -2.20
C LYS A 119 -3.51 6.79 -1.44
N PHE A 120 -3.58 5.47 -1.33
CA PHE A 120 -4.60 4.79 -0.54
C PHE A 120 -4.46 5.07 0.97
N LEU A 121 -3.23 5.03 1.51
CA LEU A 121 -2.96 5.35 2.92
C LEU A 121 -3.36 6.79 3.26
N CYS A 122 -3.08 7.75 2.37
CA CYS A 122 -3.54 9.14 2.51
C CYS A 122 -5.08 9.21 2.56
N LYS A 123 -5.76 8.47 1.68
CA LYS A 123 -7.24 8.43 1.61
C LYS A 123 -7.87 7.95 2.91
N ILE A 124 -7.38 6.85 3.50
CA ILE A 124 -7.94 6.30 4.75
C ILE A 124 -7.60 7.14 5.98
N ASP A 125 -6.59 8.00 5.87
CA ASP A 125 -6.20 8.97 6.91
C ASP A 125 -6.86 10.33 6.71
N ASN A 126 -7.68 10.50 5.66
CA ASN A 126 -8.30 11.77 5.28
C ASN A 126 -7.27 12.90 5.09
N VAL A 127 -6.09 12.55 4.56
CA VAL A 127 -5.01 13.49 4.21
C VAL A 127 -4.96 13.59 2.68
N PRO A 128 -4.73 14.79 2.10
CA PRO A 128 -4.48 14.90 0.67
C PRO A 128 -3.29 14.04 0.26
N ASN A 129 -3.31 13.49 -0.96
CA ASN A 129 -2.20 12.67 -1.44
C ASN A 129 -0.89 13.47 -1.38
N VAL A 130 0.06 13.01 -0.56
CA VAL A 130 1.34 13.68 -0.33
C VAL A 130 2.28 13.63 -1.54
N MET A 131 1.99 12.74 -2.50
CA MET A 131 2.72 12.62 -3.76
C MET A 131 2.09 13.44 -4.89
N ASP A 132 0.94 14.07 -4.65
CA ASP A 132 0.19 14.79 -5.69
C ASP A 132 0.64 16.26 -5.76
N TYR A 133 1.61 16.51 -6.64
CA TYR A 133 2.08 17.84 -6.98
C TYR A 133 1.40 18.42 -8.22
N THR A 134 0.39 17.76 -8.82
CA THR A 134 -0.22 18.25 -10.07
C THR A 134 -0.84 19.63 -9.90
N LYS A 135 -1.34 19.93 -8.69
CA LYS A 135 -1.87 21.24 -8.33
C LYS A 135 -0.88 22.37 -8.57
N LEU A 136 0.42 22.15 -8.34
CA LEU A 136 1.44 23.17 -8.57
C LEU A 136 1.60 23.56 -10.04
N PHE A 137 1.17 22.69 -10.95
CA PHE A 137 1.26 22.89 -12.39
C PHE A 137 -0.08 23.25 -13.03
N GLU A 138 -1.14 23.49 -12.24
CA GLU A 138 -2.41 23.99 -12.76
C GLU A 138 -2.24 25.41 -13.32
N VAL A 139 -2.71 25.61 -14.55
CA VAL A 139 -2.67 26.90 -15.25
C VAL A 139 -4.10 27.40 -15.46
N GLU A 140 -4.34 28.66 -15.12
CA GLU A 140 -5.61 29.35 -15.36
C GLU A 140 -5.30 30.67 -16.08
N ASN A 141 -5.94 30.93 -17.23
CA ASN A 141 -5.68 32.11 -18.08
C ASN A 141 -4.19 32.33 -18.43
N ASN A 142 -3.47 31.25 -18.79
CA ASN A 142 -2.03 31.27 -19.06
C ASN A 142 -1.14 31.74 -17.89
N GLN A 143 -1.66 31.72 -16.66
CA GLN A 143 -0.91 32.03 -15.44
C GLN A 143 -0.95 30.86 -14.46
N PRO A 144 0.13 30.67 -13.66
CA PRO A 144 0.14 29.64 -12.63
C PRO A 144 -0.96 29.93 -11.62
N LYS A 145 -1.86 28.97 -11.43
CA LYS A 145 -3.00 29.09 -10.52
C LYS A 145 -2.57 29.19 -9.05
N TYR A 146 -1.41 28.60 -8.72
CA TYR A 146 -0.81 28.65 -7.40
C TYR A 146 0.60 29.22 -7.51
N VAL A 147 0.88 30.26 -6.73
CA VAL A 147 2.23 30.85 -6.62
C VAL A 147 2.93 30.20 -5.44
N LEU A 148 4.13 29.66 -5.65
CA LEU A 148 4.99 29.22 -4.56
C LEU A 148 5.53 30.47 -3.85
N MET A 149 5.04 30.74 -2.65
CA MET A 149 5.59 31.77 -1.74
C MET A 149 6.86 31.27 -1.06
#